data_AF-A0A3L7N5Q4-F1
#
_entry.id   AF-A0A3L7N5Q4-F1
#
_cell.length_a   1.000
_cell.length_b   1.000
_cell.length_c   1.000
_cell.angle_alpha   90.00
_cell.angle_beta   90.00
_cell.angle_gamma   90.00
#
_symmetry.space_group_name_H-M   'P 1'
#
loop_
_entity.id
_entity.type
_entity.pdbx_description
1 polymer ?
#
loop_
_entity_poly.entity_id
_entity_poly.type
_entity_poly.pdbx_seq_one_letter_code
_entity_poly.pdbx_strand_id
1 'polypeptide(L)'
;MSAPVTRRTFAVDGWSPSSWRTRSTLQQPEWIDHGALRASCADLARLPPLVTSFEIEALRTQLAEAASGQRFILQGGDCAETFDGCEPGSIAARLKILLQMSLVLVQGGRRRVTRIGRFAGQYAKPRSSDMETRDGVTLPAYRGDLVNGPAFTAAERAPDPRRLVRGHERAALTLNFIRSLVDGGFADLHHPEYWDLEFVKHSPLAAEYQAMVDQIGDGLRFMETLVGVNVAQVHRVDFFTSHEGLVLDYEEAQTRQVPHRAGWWDLSTHFPWIGVRTADPEGGHVEFFRGIENPVGVKVGPSTDADALL
;
A
#
# COMPACT_ATOMS: atom_id res chain seq x y z
N MET A 1 11.78 17.27 -28.81
CA MET A 1 11.07 18.20 -27.90
C MET A 1 9.61 17.76 -27.87
N SER A 2 9.21 16.95 -26.90
CA SER A 2 7.81 16.54 -26.75
C SER A 2 7.03 17.67 -26.08
N ALA A 3 5.87 17.99 -26.64
CA ALA A 3 4.98 19.03 -26.12
C ALA A 3 4.56 18.71 -24.67
N PRO A 4 4.41 19.73 -23.81
CA PRO A 4 3.93 19.52 -22.45
C PRO A 4 2.47 19.07 -22.52
N VAL A 5 2.18 17.88 -21.98
CA VAL A 5 0.81 17.41 -21.75
C VAL A 5 0.16 18.40 -20.78
N THR A 6 -0.64 19.32 -21.32
CA THR A 6 -1.40 20.28 -20.53
C THR A 6 -2.54 19.51 -19.87
N ARG A 7 -2.37 19.10 -18.61
CA ARG A 7 -3.41 18.40 -17.86
C ARG A 7 -4.54 19.38 -17.53
N ARG A 8 -5.76 19.02 -17.93
CA ARG A 8 -6.98 19.54 -17.31
C ARG A 8 -7.03 19.06 -15.87
N THR A 9 -6.86 19.97 -14.93
CA THR A 9 -7.30 19.78 -13.56
C THR A 9 -8.82 19.80 -13.58
N PHE A 10 -9.45 18.63 -13.52
CA PHE A 10 -10.87 18.58 -13.26
C PHE A 10 -11.03 18.92 -11.77
N ALA A 11 -11.37 20.18 -11.48
CA ALA A 11 -12.06 20.43 -10.22
C ALA A 11 -13.33 19.58 -10.30
N VAL A 12 -13.36 18.51 -9.53
CA VAL A 12 -14.48 17.59 -9.54
C VAL A 12 -15.62 18.32 -8.83
N ASP A 13 -16.61 18.79 -9.61
CA ASP A 13 -17.70 19.60 -9.07
C ASP A 13 -18.39 18.90 -7.88
N GLY A 14 -18.62 19.67 -6.81
CA GLY A 14 -19.24 19.19 -5.58
C GLY A 14 -18.38 18.23 -4.74
N TRP A 15 -17.13 17.96 -5.11
CA TRP A 15 -16.25 17.08 -4.34
C TRP A 15 -15.48 17.84 -3.24
N SER A 16 -15.33 17.19 -2.09
CA SER A 16 -14.38 17.56 -1.05
C SER A 16 -13.90 16.30 -0.32
N PRO A 17 -12.82 16.34 0.47
CA PRO A 17 -12.39 15.16 1.23
C PRO A 17 -13.48 14.57 2.15
N SER A 18 -14.52 15.35 2.48
CA SER A 18 -15.63 14.93 3.33
C SER A 18 -16.94 14.66 2.56
N SER A 19 -16.99 14.80 1.22
CA SER A 19 -18.22 14.60 0.44
C SER A 19 -18.76 13.17 0.53
N TRP A 20 -17.89 12.18 0.79
CA TRP A 20 -18.29 10.78 1.04
C TRP A 20 -19.29 10.63 2.19
N ARG A 21 -19.29 11.53 3.17
CA ARG A 21 -20.21 11.51 4.32
C ARG A 21 -21.66 11.73 3.91
N THR A 22 -21.90 12.26 2.72
CA THR A 22 -23.25 12.44 2.14
C THR A 22 -23.77 11.19 1.42
N ARG A 23 -22.93 10.15 1.29
CA ARG A 23 -23.25 8.90 0.61
C ARG A 23 -23.40 7.75 1.59
N SER A 24 -24.14 6.73 1.18
CA SER A 24 -24.17 5.45 1.90
C SER A 24 -22.76 4.84 1.89
N THR A 25 -22.23 4.52 3.06
CA THR A 25 -20.84 4.05 3.20
C THR A 25 -20.80 2.78 4.03
N LEU A 26 -20.46 1.66 3.39
CA LEU A 26 -20.42 0.36 4.06
C LEU A 26 -19.12 0.17 4.85
N GLN A 27 -19.12 -0.79 5.78
CA GLN A 27 -17.92 -1.26 6.49
C GLN A 27 -17.19 -0.23 7.36
N GLN A 28 -17.75 0.96 7.56
CA GLN A 28 -17.19 1.93 8.50
C GLN A 28 -17.30 1.42 9.95
N PRO A 29 -16.34 1.75 10.83
CA PRO A 29 -16.48 1.47 12.25
C PRO A 29 -17.66 2.24 12.86
N GLU A 30 -18.38 1.58 13.76
CA GLU A 30 -19.37 2.27 14.60
C GLU A 30 -18.66 2.93 15.78
N TRP A 31 -18.24 4.18 15.60
CA TRP A 31 -17.52 4.94 16.62
C TRP A 31 -18.45 5.34 17.76
N ILE A 32 -18.19 4.82 18.97
CA ILE A 32 -19.00 5.13 20.16
C ILE A 32 -18.71 6.57 20.65
N ASP A 33 -17.44 6.97 20.66
CA ASP A 33 -17.01 8.29 21.11
C ASP A 33 -16.66 9.20 19.91
N HIS A 34 -17.66 9.94 19.43
CA HIS A 34 -17.48 10.92 18.36
C HIS A 34 -16.60 12.11 18.76
N GLY A 35 -16.46 12.41 20.06
CA GLY A 35 -15.55 13.44 20.55
C GLY A 35 -14.10 13.01 20.37
N ALA A 36 -13.77 11.79 20.80
CA ALA A 36 -12.46 11.18 20.60
C ALA A 36 -12.13 10.98 19.11
N LEU A 37 -13.12 10.66 18.27
CA LEU A 37 -12.94 10.59 16.82
C LEU A 37 -12.51 11.93 16.24
N ARG A 38 -13.25 13.01 16.51
CA ARG A 38 -12.90 14.35 16.02
C ARG A 38 -11.50 14.78 16.48
N ALA A 39 -11.17 14.51 17.75
CA ALA A 39 -9.84 14.79 18.28
C ALA A 39 -8.74 14.01 17.54
N SER A 40 -8.95 12.70 17.32
CA SER A 40 -7.98 11.84 16.65
C SER A 40 -7.79 12.20 15.17
N CYS A 41 -8.87 12.53 14.46
CA CYS A 41 -8.79 13.03 13.07
C CYS A 41 -8.09 14.40 13.00
N ALA A 42 -8.36 15.30 13.94
CA ALA A 42 -7.68 16.60 14.02
C ALA A 42 -6.18 16.45 14.32
N ASP A 43 -5.80 15.48 15.16
CA ASP A 43 -4.41 15.16 15.43
C ASP A 43 -3.72 14.60 14.18
N LEU A 44 -4.32 13.62 13.51
CA LEU A 44 -3.84 13.07 12.24
C LEU A 44 -3.62 14.15 11.19
N ALA A 45 -4.58 15.07 11.01
CA ALA A 45 -4.49 16.16 10.03
C ALA A 45 -3.33 17.13 10.29
N ARG A 46 -2.73 17.13 11.50
CA ARG A 46 -1.54 17.93 11.83
C ARG A 46 -0.23 17.18 11.62
N LEU A 47 -0.24 15.85 11.61
CA LEU A 47 0.97 15.04 11.44
C LEU A 47 1.54 15.16 10.01
N PRO A 48 2.84 14.95 9.81
CA PRO A 48 3.42 14.82 8.47
C PRO A 48 2.79 13.65 7.70
N PRO A 49 2.59 13.78 6.38
CA PRO A 49 2.10 12.67 5.56
C PRO A 49 3.10 11.52 5.48
N LEU A 50 2.62 10.33 5.10
CA LEU A 50 3.46 9.15 4.90
C LEU A 50 4.22 9.22 3.57
N VAL A 51 3.55 9.72 2.53
CA VAL A 51 4.08 9.79 1.16
C VAL A 51 3.95 11.20 0.60
N THR A 52 4.64 11.47 -0.51
CA THR A 52 4.60 12.76 -1.20
C THR A 52 3.88 12.65 -2.54
N SER A 53 3.37 13.78 -3.03
CA SER A 53 2.74 13.84 -4.36
C SER A 53 3.71 13.50 -5.50
N PHE A 54 5.01 13.77 -5.34
CA PHE A 54 6.05 13.40 -6.31
C PHE A 54 6.18 11.88 -6.45
N GLU A 55 6.17 11.16 -5.32
CA GLU A 55 6.23 9.69 -5.33
C GLU A 55 4.96 9.09 -5.94
N ILE A 56 3.79 9.67 -5.65
CA ILE A 56 2.51 9.24 -6.25
C ILE A 56 2.51 9.42 -7.78
N GLU A 57 3.03 10.54 -8.28
CA GLU A 57 3.16 10.77 -9.73
C GLU A 57 4.18 9.81 -10.40
N ALA A 58 5.28 9.53 -9.71
CA ALA A 58 6.24 8.52 -10.17
C ALA A 58 5.55 7.17 -10.31
N LEU A 59 4.78 6.73 -9.31
CA LEU A 59 4.00 5.50 -9.41
C LEU A 59 2.98 5.56 -10.55
N ARG A 60 2.25 6.67 -10.69
CA ARG A 60 1.27 6.83 -11.78
C ARG A 60 1.90 6.67 -13.16
N THR A 61 3.12 7.19 -13.34
CA THR A 61 3.90 7.01 -14.57
C THR A 61 4.24 5.55 -14.79
N GLN A 62 4.71 4.85 -13.75
CA GLN A 62 5.05 3.43 -13.85
C GLN A 62 3.83 2.51 -14.08
N LEU A 63 2.66 2.89 -13.55
CA LEU A 63 1.40 2.19 -13.85
C LEU A 63 0.96 2.41 -15.30
N ALA A 64 1.17 3.61 -15.86
CA ALA A 64 0.91 3.85 -17.29
C ALA A 64 1.85 3.01 -18.19
N GLU A 65 3.13 2.88 -17.82
CA GLU A 65 4.07 1.96 -18.48
C GLU A 65 3.54 0.51 -18.44
N ALA A 66 3.03 0.07 -17.28
CA ALA A 66 2.45 -1.27 -17.14
C ALA A 66 1.20 -1.47 -17.99
N ALA A 67 0.29 -0.51 -18.02
CA ALA A 67 -0.89 -0.52 -18.88
C ALA A 67 -0.52 -0.61 -20.38
N SER A 68 0.62 -0.03 -20.77
CA SER A 68 1.18 -0.14 -22.13
C SER A 68 2.00 -1.43 -22.40
N GLY A 69 2.11 -2.33 -21.42
CA GLY A 69 2.84 -3.60 -21.53
C GLY A 69 4.36 -3.48 -21.36
N GLN A 70 4.90 -2.30 -21.06
CA GLN A 70 6.34 -2.07 -20.89
C GLN A 70 6.87 -2.51 -19.52
N ARG A 71 5.95 -2.72 -18.57
CA ARG A 71 6.25 -3.01 -17.17
C ARG A 71 5.28 -4.04 -16.59
N PHE A 72 5.73 -4.77 -15.58
CA PHE A 72 4.89 -5.65 -14.76
C PHE A 72 4.72 -5.06 -13.34
N ILE A 73 3.54 -5.22 -12.74
CA ILE A 73 3.27 -4.76 -11.37
C ILE A 73 3.31 -5.96 -10.43
N LEU A 74 4.18 -5.89 -9.42
CA LEU A 74 4.20 -6.82 -8.30
C LEU A 74 3.65 -6.11 -7.06
N GLN A 75 2.42 -6.45 -6.68
CA GLN A 75 1.81 -5.99 -5.44
C GLN A 75 1.74 -7.14 -4.43
N GLY A 76 2.27 -6.95 -3.21
CA GLY A 76 2.33 -8.03 -2.22
C GLY A 76 2.65 -7.55 -0.81
N GLY A 77 2.29 -8.35 0.20
CA GLY A 77 2.45 -8.05 1.61
C GLY A 77 1.33 -8.69 2.43
N ASP A 78 1.11 -8.17 3.65
CA ASP A 78 0.18 -8.80 4.58
C ASP A 78 -1.28 -8.67 4.17
N CYS A 79 -2.09 -9.64 4.60
CA CYS A 79 -3.53 -9.55 4.49
C CYS A 79 -4.06 -8.39 5.36
N ALA A 80 -3.62 -8.35 6.61
CA ALA A 80 -3.81 -7.26 7.55
C ALA A 80 -2.55 -7.15 8.41
N GLU A 81 -1.91 -5.99 8.42
CA GLU A 81 -0.82 -5.70 9.35
C GLU A 81 -1.38 -5.58 10.77
N THR A 82 -0.52 -5.85 11.76
CA THR A 82 -0.82 -5.63 13.18
C THR A 82 0.18 -4.65 13.77
N PHE A 83 -0.21 -3.94 14.82
CA PHE A 83 0.68 -3.01 15.53
C PHE A 83 1.84 -3.74 16.20
N ASP A 84 1.61 -4.97 16.68
CA ASP A 84 2.64 -5.84 17.24
C ASP A 84 3.58 -6.39 16.15
N GLY A 85 3.10 -6.50 14.91
CA GLY A 85 3.91 -6.90 13.75
C GLY A 85 4.82 -5.79 13.20
N CYS A 86 4.80 -4.58 13.78
CA CYS A 86 5.70 -3.48 13.47
C CYS A 86 7.09 -3.73 14.09
N GLU A 87 7.72 -4.84 13.69
CA GLU A 87 9.02 -5.29 14.17
C GLU A 87 10.04 -5.38 13.01
N PRO A 88 11.32 -5.04 13.24
CA PRO A 88 12.33 -5.01 12.19
C PRO A 88 12.46 -6.33 11.42
N GLY A 89 12.49 -7.48 12.12
CA GLY A 89 12.63 -8.79 11.50
C GLY A 89 11.45 -9.14 10.59
N SER A 90 10.23 -8.90 11.04
CA SER A 90 9.01 -9.13 10.26
C SER A 90 8.96 -8.24 9.01
N ILE A 91 9.27 -6.94 9.15
CA ILE A 91 9.25 -6.01 8.03
C ILE A 91 10.33 -6.38 7.00
N ALA A 92 11.55 -6.65 7.44
CA ALA A 92 12.66 -7.02 6.57
C ALA A 92 12.39 -8.33 5.82
N ALA A 93 11.87 -9.35 6.51
CA ALA A 93 11.52 -10.64 5.89
C ALA A 93 10.47 -10.47 4.78
N ARG A 94 9.42 -9.68 5.02
CA ARG A 94 8.38 -9.40 4.01
C ARG A 94 8.95 -8.62 2.83
N LEU A 95 9.75 -7.59 3.07
CA LEU A 95 10.40 -6.82 2.01
C LEU A 95 11.29 -7.72 1.15
N LYS A 96 12.08 -8.58 1.78
CA LYS A 96 12.96 -9.55 1.13
C LYS A 96 12.22 -10.48 0.18
N ILE A 97 11.09 -11.05 0.62
CA ILE A 97 10.25 -11.91 -0.24
C ILE A 97 9.77 -11.13 -1.47
N LEU A 98 9.31 -9.88 -1.31
CA LEU A 98 8.85 -9.07 -2.43
C LEU A 98 9.99 -8.77 -3.42
N LEU A 99 11.19 -8.48 -2.92
CA LEU A 99 12.38 -8.27 -3.75
C LEU A 99 12.76 -9.54 -4.52
N GLN A 100 12.72 -10.70 -3.87
CA GLN A 100 13.00 -12.01 -4.48
C GLN A 100 12.02 -12.36 -5.59
N MET A 101 10.72 -12.21 -5.34
CA MET A 101 9.70 -12.39 -6.38
C MET A 101 9.91 -11.44 -7.56
N SER A 102 10.29 -10.19 -7.28
CA SER A 102 10.54 -9.20 -8.34
C SER A 102 11.67 -9.62 -9.26
N LEU A 103 12.73 -10.24 -8.72
CA LEU A 103 13.89 -10.68 -9.48
C LEU A 103 13.50 -11.78 -10.48
N VAL A 104 12.74 -12.78 -10.00
CA VAL A 104 12.21 -13.86 -10.83
C VAL A 104 11.32 -13.32 -11.95
N LEU A 105 10.45 -12.35 -11.65
CA LEU A 105 9.59 -11.72 -12.65
C LEU A 105 10.35 -10.90 -13.69
N VAL A 106 11.41 -10.19 -13.28
CA VAL A 106 12.30 -9.49 -14.22
C VAL A 106 12.96 -10.48 -15.17
N GLN A 107 13.50 -11.58 -14.64
CA GLN A 107 14.20 -12.58 -15.44
C GLN A 107 13.25 -13.29 -16.41
N GLY A 108 12.12 -13.80 -15.92
CA GLY A 108 11.17 -14.58 -16.73
C GLY A 108 10.36 -13.71 -17.68
N GLY A 109 9.99 -12.51 -17.25
CA GLY A 109 9.17 -11.58 -18.05
C GLY A 109 9.96 -10.68 -18.99
N ARG A 110 11.28 -10.54 -18.77
CA ARG A 110 12.18 -9.60 -19.50
C ARG A 110 11.61 -8.17 -19.58
N ARG A 111 10.94 -7.75 -18.51
CA ARG A 111 10.30 -6.44 -18.36
C ARG A 111 10.68 -5.83 -17.03
N ARG A 112 10.59 -4.50 -16.93
CA ARG A 112 10.73 -3.82 -15.64
C ARG A 112 9.62 -4.26 -14.70
N VAL A 113 9.90 -4.26 -13.39
CA VAL A 113 8.91 -4.58 -12.35
C VAL A 113 8.78 -3.39 -11.40
N THR A 114 7.56 -2.90 -11.19
CA THR A 114 7.24 -1.98 -10.08
C THR A 114 6.78 -2.78 -8.88
N ARG A 115 7.34 -2.45 -7.71
CA ARG A 115 7.06 -3.12 -6.44
C ARG A 115 6.13 -2.23 -5.63
N ILE A 116 4.96 -2.76 -5.29
CA ILE A 116 3.97 -2.08 -4.48
C ILE A 116 3.69 -2.94 -3.25
N GLY A 117 4.21 -2.51 -2.10
CA GLY A 117 4.00 -3.20 -0.84
C GLY A 117 2.60 -2.98 -0.28
N ARG A 118 1.94 -4.05 0.19
CA ARG A 118 0.88 -3.95 1.20
C ARG A 118 1.52 -3.78 2.58
N PHE A 119 2.01 -2.58 2.82
CA PHE A 119 2.84 -2.19 3.97
C PHE A 119 2.45 -0.80 4.43
N ALA A 120 2.74 -0.52 5.70
CA ALA A 120 2.64 0.81 6.29
C ALA A 120 1.24 1.42 6.13
N GLY A 121 0.20 0.63 6.38
CA GLY A 121 -1.17 1.14 6.34
C GLY A 121 -2.27 0.09 6.25
N GLN A 122 -1.93 -1.18 6.03
CA GLN A 122 -2.90 -2.27 5.82
C GLN A 122 -3.50 -2.77 7.16
N TYR A 123 -3.94 -1.86 8.01
CA TYR A 123 -4.40 -2.13 9.38
C TYR A 123 -5.93 -2.26 9.51
N ALA A 124 -6.67 -2.20 8.41
CA ALA A 124 -8.12 -2.32 8.39
C ALA A 124 -8.59 -3.47 7.49
N LYS A 125 -9.69 -4.13 7.86
CA LYS A 125 -10.29 -5.21 7.07
C LYS A 125 -11.82 -5.17 7.08
N PRO A 126 -12.47 -5.39 5.93
CA PRO A 126 -13.92 -5.54 5.89
C PRO A 126 -14.31 -6.90 6.48
N ARG A 127 -15.55 -7.00 6.99
CA ARG A 127 -16.10 -8.22 7.58
C ARG A 127 -17.42 -8.60 6.93
N SER A 128 -17.68 -9.90 6.82
CA SER A 128 -18.96 -10.44 6.37
C SER A 128 -20.07 -10.34 7.42
N SER A 129 -19.69 -10.25 8.70
CA SER A 129 -20.58 -10.08 9.84
C SER A 129 -19.98 -9.04 10.78
N ASP A 130 -20.82 -8.17 11.32
CA ASP A 130 -20.43 -7.14 12.27
C ASP A 130 -20.14 -7.70 13.66
N MET A 131 -20.69 -8.89 13.95
CA MET A 131 -20.53 -9.59 15.22
C MET A 131 -19.80 -10.93 15.05
N GLU A 132 -19.11 -11.35 16.10
CA GLU A 132 -18.44 -12.63 16.23
C GLU A 132 -18.86 -13.30 17.55
N THR A 133 -19.30 -14.55 17.47
CA THR A 133 -19.73 -15.35 18.64
C THR A 133 -18.71 -16.44 18.91
N ARG A 134 -18.21 -16.54 20.15
CA ARG A 134 -17.38 -17.65 20.64
C ARG A 134 -17.89 -18.07 22.02
N ASP A 135 -18.06 -19.37 22.22
CA ASP A 135 -18.47 -19.96 23.51
C ASP A 135 -19.71 -19.28 24.13
N GLY A 136 -20.70 -18.93 23.29
CA GLY A 136 -21.95 -18.27 23.71
C GLY A 136 -21.86 -16.76 23.94
N VAL A 137 -20.67 -16.17 23.89
CA VAL A 137 -20.46 -14.71 24.01
C VAL A 137 -20.37 -14.08 22.62
N THR A 138 -21.13 -13.02 22.38
CA THR A 138 -21.16 -12.30 21.10
C THR A 138 -20.56 -10.89 21.27
N LEU A 139 -19.52 -10.58 20.49
CA LEU A 139 -18.80 -9.30 20.52
C LEU A 139 -18.65 -8.72 19.11
N PRO A 140 -18.36 -7.42 18.96
CA PRO A 140 -18.01 -6.87 17.66
C PRO A 140 -16.86 -7.64 17.00
N ALA A 141 -16.98 -7.84 15.69
CA ALA A 141 -15.95 -8.48 14.89
C ALA A 141 -14.65 -7.64 14.91
N TYR A 142 -13.50 -8.31 15.02
CA TYR A 142 -12.21 -7.65 14.82
C TYR A 142 -12.11 -7.09 13.38
N ARG A 143 -11.91 -5.77 13.24
CA ARG A 143 -11.87 -5.04 11.96
C ARG A 143 -10.47 -4.56 11.57
N GLY A 144 -9.44 -5.08 12.25
CA GLY A 144 -8.06 -4.65 12.06
C GLY A 144 -7.64 -3.63 13.11
N ASP A 145 -6.34 -3.55 13.36
CA ASP A 145 -5.78 -2.77 14.47
C ASP A 145 -6.04 -1.27 14.38
N LEU A 146 -6.36 -0.75 13.18
CA LEU A 146 -6.79 0.64 12.97
C LEU A 146 -8.14 0.94 13.64
N VAL A 147 -8.95 -0.09 13.89
CA VAL A 147 -10.31 0.03 14.41
C VAL A 147 -10.41 -0.48 15.85
N ASN A 148 -10.05 -1.75 16.07
CA ASN A 148 -10.17 -2.43 17.37
C ASN A 148 -9.09 -3.51 17.51
N GLY A 149 -8.96 -4.11 18.69
CA GLY A 149 -7.95 -5.12 18.99
C GLY A 149 -8.39 -6.55 18.63
N PRO A 150 -7.42 -7.47 18.42
CA PRO A 150 -7.71 -8.84 18.00
C PRO A 150 -8.26 -9.72 19.13
N ALA A 151 -7.93 -9.42 20.38
CA ALA A 151 -8.35 -10.23 21.53
C ALA A 151 -9.87 -10.26 21.67
N PHE A 152 -10.43 -11.42 22.05
CA PHE A 152 -11.88 -11.61 22.16
C PHE A 152 -12.40 -11.16 23.53
N THR A 153 -12.27 -9.86 23.80
CA THR A 153 -12.80 -9.21 25.02
C THR A 153 -13.62 -7.98 24.64
N ALA A 154 -14.61 -7.61 25.46
CA ALA A 154 -15.45 -6.45 25.18
C ALA A 154 -14.64 -5.15 25.03
N ALA A 155 -13.62 -4.97 25.87
CA ALA A 155 -12.73 -3.82 25.83
C ALA A 155 -11.90 -3.76 24.54
N GLU A 156 -11.29 -4.89 24.11
CA GLU A 156 -10.48 -4.92 22.90
C GLU A 156 -11.32 -4.85 21.63
N ARG A 157 -12.56 -5.36 21.64
CA ARG A 157 -13.45 -5.32 20.46
C ARG A 157 -14.19 -4.00 20.27
N ALA A 158 -14.23 -3.12 21.28
CA ALA A 158 -14.78 -1.79 21.14
C ALA A 158 -13.93 -0.95 20.16
N PRO A 159 -14.54 -0.31 19.13
CA PRO A 159 -13.82 0.62 18.26
C PRO A 159 -13.21 1.78 19.05
N ASP A 160 -11.92 2.04 18.83
CA ASP A 160 -11.19 3.11 19.52
C ASP A 160 -10.56 4.07 18.50
N PRO A 161 -11.08 5.30 18.35
CA PRO A 161 -10.56 6.26 17.38
C PRO A 161 -9.09 6.65 17.59
N ARG A 162 -8.54 6.48 18.80
CA ARG A 162 -7.11 6.76 19.07
C ARG A 162 -6.20 5.82 18.29
N ARG A 163 -6.71 4.65 17.87
CA ARG A 163 -5.99 3.71 17.00
C ARG A 163 -5.72 4.26 15.61
N LEU A 164 -6.47 5.28 15.15
CA LEU A 164 -6.20 5.96 13.88
C LEU A 164 -4.83 6.65 13.91
N VAL A 165 -4.56 7.42 14.97
CA VAL A 165 -3.27 8.07 15.21
C VAL A 165 -2.17 7.01 15.37
N ARG A 166 -2.44 5.97 16.17
CA ARG A 166 -1.46 4.90 16.39
C ARG A 166 -1.09 4.16 15.10
N GLY A 167 -2.07 3.88 14.24
CA GLY A 167 -1.85 3.25 12.94
C GLY A 167 -0.95 4.09 12.04
N HIS A 168 -1.17 5.41 12.00
CA HIS A 168 -0.30 6.33 11.27
C HIS A 168 1.15 6.30 11.77
N GLU A 169 1.36 6.31 13.10
CA GLU A 169 2.71 6.22 13.67
C GLU A 169 3.41 4.91 13.31
N ARG A 170 2.70 3.77 13.36
CA ARG A 170 3.25 2.46 12.96
C ARG A 170 3.55 2.41 11.47
N ALA A 171 2.70 3.00 10.65
CA ALA A 171 2.93 3.16 9.22
C ALA A 171 4.19 4.00 8.95
N ALA A 172 4.35 5.14 9.62
CA ALA A 172 5.52 6.00 9.48
C ALA A 172 6.83 5.28 9.85
N LEU A 173 6.84 4.55 10.97
CA LEU A 173 7.99 3.74 11.39
C LEU A 173 8.34 2.65 10.36
N THR A 174 7.32 1.93 9.89
CA THR A 174 7.49 0.86 8.88
C THR A 174 8.05 1.43 7.58
N LEU A 175 7.47 2.53 7.07
CA LEU A 175 7.89 3.15 5.83
C LEU A 175 9.30 3.74 5.93
N ASN A 176 9.64 4.40 7.04
CA ASN A 176 10.99 4.89 7.29
C ASN A 176 12.02 3.76 7.30
N PHE A 177 11.70 2.65 7.96
CA PHE A 177 12.57 1.48 8.00
C PHE A 177 12.76 0.86 6.62
N ILE A 178 11.69 0.70 5.84
CA ILE A 178 11.76 0.19 4.45
C ILE A 178 12.60 1.11 3.57
N ARG A 179 12.37 2.43 3.62
CA ARG A 179 13.17 3.40 2.85
C ARG A 179 14.66 3.27 3.19
N SER A 180 14.99 3.15 4.48
CA SER A 180 16.37 2.93 4.95
C SER A 180 16.97 1.62 4.43
N LEU A 181 16.23 0.51 4.45
CA LEU A 181 16.70 -0.77 3.90
C LEU A 181 16.94 -0.67 2.39
N VAL A 182 15.97 -0.13 1.65
CA VAL A 182 16.07 0.00 0.19
C VAL A 182 17.25 0.89 -0.22
N ASP A 183 17.48 2.01 0.47
CA ASP A 183 18.62 2.90 0.23
C ASP A 183 19.96 2.31 0.72
N GLY A 184 19.93 1.52 1.79
CA GLY A 184 21.11 0.93 2.44
C GLY A 184 21.67 -0.32 1.75
N GLY A 185 21.23 -0.64 0.53
CA GLY A 185 21.72 -1.80 -0.23
C GLY A 185 21.10 -3.13 0.19
N PHE A 186 19.99 -3.13 0.94
CA PHE A 186 19.26 -4.38 1.24
C PHE A 186 18.77 -5.10 -0.02
N ALA A 187 18.55 -4.33 -1.10
CA ALA A 187 18.21 -4.85 -2.41
C ALA A 187 19.42 -4.96 -3.36
N ASP A 188 20.64 -4.85 -2.84
CA ASP A 188 21.85 -4.93 -3.65
C ASP A 188 22.05 -6.36 -4.18
N LEU A 189 22.16 -6.46 -5.51
CA LEU A 189 22.36 -7.70 -6.25
C LEU A 189 23.85 -8.04 -6.43
N HIS A 190 24.78 -7.17 -6.01
CA HIS A 190 26.22 -7.46 -5.98
C HIS A 190 26.58 -8.49 -4.91
N HIS A 191 25.79 -8.55 -3.85
CA HIS A 191 25.97 -9.45 -2.73
C HIS A 191 24.76 -10.40 -2.58
N PRO A 192 24.53 -11.30 -3.55
CA PRO A 192 23.44 -12.26 -3.49
C PRO A 192 23.54 -13.17 -2.25
N GLU A 193 24.71 -13.31 -1.63
CA GLU A 193 24.91 -13.99 -0.35
C GLU A 193 24.15 -13.33 0.81
N TYR A 194 23.92 -12.01 0.78
CA TYR A 194 23.12 -11.30 1.79
C TYR A 194 21.63 -11.53 1.64
N TRP A 195 21.19 -12.09 0.51
CA TRP A 195 19.79 -12.44 0.28
C TRP A 195 19.38 -13.74 0.98
N ASP A 196 20.22 -14.28 1.88
CA ASP A 196 20.03 -15.44 2.75
C ASP A 196 18.87 -16.36 2.30
N LEU A 197 19.23 -17.32 1.45
CA LEU A 197 18.32 -18.22 0.76
C LEU A 197 17.89 -19.40 1.63
N GLU A 198 17.95 -19.29 2.97
CA GLU A 198 17.58 -20.37 3.87
C GLU A 198 16.18 -20.93 3.59
N PHE A 199 15.21 -20.07 3.26
CA PHE A 199 13.86 -20.53 2.89
C PHE A 199 13.82 -21.33 1.57
N VAL A 200 14.74 -21.05 0.65
CA VAL A 200 14.84 -21.74 -0.64
C VAL A 200 15.56 -23.08 -0.48
N LYS A 201 16.46 -23.24 0.49
CA LYS A 201 17.27 -24.47 0.67
C LYS A 201 16.42 -25.74 0.80
N HIS A 202 15.19 -25.62 1.32
CA HIS A 202 14.27 -26.76 1.46
C HIS A 202 13.34 -26.95 0.25
N SER A 203 13.43 -26.08 -0.77
CA SER A 203 12.62 -26.17 -1.98
C SER A 203 13.25 -27.12 -3.00
N PRO A 204 12.44 -27.93 -3.72
CA PRO A 204 12.95 -28.69 -4.87
C PRO A 204 13.48 -27.79 -5.99
N LEU A 205 13.10 -26.50 -6.02
CA LEU A 205 13.54 -25.51 -7.02
C LEU A 205 14.77 -24.70 -6.58
N ALA A 206 15.44 -25.10 -5.49
CA ALA A 206 16.51 -24.31 -4.92
C ALA A 206 17.68 -24.05 -5.88
N ALA A 207 18.12 -25.10 -6.57
CA ALA A 207 19.22 -25.02 -7.52
C ALA A 207 18.88 -24.12 -8.71
N GLU A 208 17.64 -24.17 -9.20
CA GLU A 208 17.17 -23.33 -10.30
C GLU A 208 17.14 -21.85 -9.90
N TYR A 209 16.62 -21.55 -8.70
CA TYR A 209 16.61 -20.19 -8.17
C TYR A 209 18.04 -19.66 -7.97
N GLN A 210 18.94 -20.46 -7.40
CA GLN A 210 20.34 -20.06 -7.20
C GLN A 210 21.02 -19.74 -8.54
N ALA A 211 20.87 -20.62 -9.54
CA ALA A 211 21.44 -20.41 -10.86
C ALA A 211 20.91 -19.12 -11.52
N MET A 212 19.64 -18.78 -11.30
CA MET A 212 19.05 -17.53 -11.78
C MET A 212 19.70 -16.31 -11.13
N VAL A 213 19.86 -16.32 -9.80
CA VAL A 213 20.50 -15.23 -9.05
C VAL A 213 21.96 -15.04 -9.51
N ASP A 214 22.69 -16.14 -9.65
CA ASP A 214 24.10 -16.11 -10.09
C ASP A 214 24.24 -15.51 -11.49
N GLN A 215 23.37 -15.92 -12.43
CA GLN A 215 23.33 -15.37 -13.80
C GLN A 215 23.06 -13.86 -13.82
N ILE A 216 22.16 -13.37 -12.96
CA ILE A 216 21.86 -11.94 -12.86
C ILE A 216 23.06 -11.19 -12.29
N GLY A 217 23.70 -11.73 -11.25
CA GLY A 217 24.93 -11.17 -10.67
C GLY A 217 26.06 -11.08 -11.70
N ASP A 218 26.27 -12.13 -12.50
CA ASP A 218 27.27 -12.15 -13.57
C ASP A 218 26.97 -11.11 -14.66
N GLY A 219 25.70 -11.00 -15.07
CA GLY A 219 25.26 -10.02 -16.06
C GLY A 219 25.49 -8.57 -15.61
N LEU A 220 25.23 -8.27 -14.33
CA LEU A 220 25.52 -6.97 -13.74
C LEU A 220 27.01 -6.66 -13.74
N ARG A 221 27.86 -7.57 -13.25
CA ARG A 221 29.33 -7.41 -13.27
C ARG A 221 29.88 -7.20 -14.68
N PHE A 222 29.33 -7.90 -15.66
CA PHE A 222 29.71 -7.73 -17.07
C PHE A 222 29.36 -6.35 -17.60
N MET A 223 28.13 -5.87 -17.34
CA MET A 223 27.69 -4.53 -17.74
C MET A 223 28.56 -3.43 -17.10
N GLU A 224 28.92 -3.57 -15.83
CA GLU A 224 29.81 -2.62 -15.14
C GLU A 224 31.21 -2.61 -15.74
N THR A 225 31.73 -3.78 -16.10
CA THR A 225 33.02 -3.91 -16.79
C THR A 225 33.02 -3.18 -18.13
N LEU A 226 31.89 -3.19 -18.86
CA LEU A 226 31.75 -2.51 -20.15
C LEU A 226 31.54 -1.00 -20.04
N VAL A 227 30.68 -0.55 -19.11
CA VAL A 227 30.27 0.87 -19.01
C VAL A 227 31.19 1.66 -18.07
N GLY A 228 31.98 0.99 -17.23
CA GLY A 228 32.91 1.63 -16.29
C GLY A 228 32.23 2.40 -15.15
N VAL A 229 30.93 2.16 -14.93
CA VAL A 229 30.13 2.74 -13.84
C VAL A 229 29.48 1.62 -13.05
N ASN A 230 29.36 1.80 -11.73
CA ASN A 230 28.59 0.88 -10.89
C ASN A 230 27.10 1.05 -11.22
N VAL A 231 26.48 0.02 -11.80
CA VAL A 231 25.10 0.09 -12.31
C VAL A 231 24.10 0.12 -11.14
N ALA A 232 24.45 -0.46 -9.98
CA ALA A 232 23.61 -0.43 -8.78
C ALA A 232 23.52 0.96 -8.14
N GLN A 233 24.56 1.81 -8.26
CA GLN A 233 24.49 3.22 -7.85
C GLN A 233 23.60 4.06 -8.77
N VAL A 234 23.37 3.61 -10.01
CA VAL A 234 22.61 4.35 -11.03
C VAL A 234 21.10 4.04 -10.95
N HIS A 235 20.69 2.92 -10.36
CA HIS A 235 19.29 2.52 -10.26
C HIS A 235 18.87 2.14 -8.84
N ARG A 236 18.29 3.12 -8.12
CA ARG A 236 17.54 2.85 -6.88
C ARG A 236 16.34 1.96 -7.18
N VAL A 237 16.08 1.00 -6.30
CA VAL A 237 14.88 0.17 -6.35
C VAL A 237 13.68 1.01 -5.93
N ASP A 238 12.80 1.33 -6.88
CA ASP A 238 11.53 1.97 -6.55
C ASP A 238 10.63 1.01 -5.76
N PHE A 239 10.22 1.45 -4.57
CA PHE A 239 9.28 0.74 -3.70
C PHE A 239 8.15 1.69 -3.29
N PHE A 240 6.92 1.29 -3.56
CA PHE A 240 5.71 2.03 -3.20
C PHE A 240 4.91 1.28 -2.15
N THR A 241 3.99 1.96 -1.47
CA THR A 241 3.07 1.38 -0.48
C THR A 241 1.63 1.43 -0.97
N SER A 242 0.80 0.55 -0.44
CA SER A 242 -0.61 0.41 -0.74
C SER A 242 -1.37 -0.15 0.44
N HIS A 243 -2.63 0.24 0.58
CA HIS A 243 -3.59 -0.39 1.48
C HIS A 243 -5.02 -0.25 0.95
N GLU A 244 -5.93 -1.06 1.48
CA GLU A 244 -7.36 -0.85 1.26
C GLU A 244 -7.79 0.41 2.00
N GLY A 245 -8.16 1.47 1.27
CA GLY A 245 -8.61 2.71 1.91
C GLY A 245 -10.03 2.56 2.42
N LEU A 246 -10.14 1.84 3.54
CA LEU A 246 -11.40 1.33 4.07
C LEU A 246 -12.02 2.30 5.08
N VAL A 247 -11.22 2.81 6.01
CA VAL A 247 -11.66 3.69 7.10
C VAL A 247 -11.55 5.13 6.61
N LEU A 248 -12.63 5.69 6.08
CA LEU A 248 -12.58 6.97 5.36
C LEU A 248 -12.27 8.15 6.29
N ASP A 249 -12.56 8.04 7.59
CA ASP A 249 -12.10 9.03 8.58
C ASP A 249 -10.56 9.15 8.65
N TYR A 250 -9.83 8.04 8.39
CA TYR A 250 -8.36 8.03 8.33
C TYR A 250 -7.84 8.63 7.03
N GLU A 251 -8.39 8.17 5.90
CA GLU A 251 -7.97 8.64 4.57
C GLU A 251 -8.28 10.13 4.39
N GLU A 252 -9.46 10.60 4.82
CA GLU A 252 -9.83 12.02 4.82
C GLU A 252 -8.83 12.86 5.63
N ALA A 253 -8.44 12.40 6.82
CA ALA A 253 -7.51 13.13 7.68
C ALA A 253 -6.09 13.24 7.09
N GLN A 254 -5.71 12.34 6.18
CA GLN A 254 -4.42 12.38 5.45
C GLN A 254 -4.52 12.97 4.04
N THR A 255 -5.72 13.36 3.60
CA THR A 255 -5.94 13.94 2.28
C THR A 255 -5.75 15.44 2.28
N ARG A 256 -4.84 15.94 1.42
CA ARG A 256 -4.41 17.35 1.45
C ARG A 256 -4.16 17.91 0.06
N GLN A 257 -4.27 19.23 -0.05
CA GLN A 257 -3.69 19.97 -1.17
C GLN A 257 -2.20 20.16 -0.88
N VAL A 258 -1.36 19.98 -1.90
CA VAL A 258 0.10 20.11 -1.77
C VAL A 258 0.54 21.42 -2.46
N PRO A 259 1.44 22.22 -1.84
CA PRO A 259 1.96 23.43 -2.48
C PRO A 259 2.46 23.16 -3.90
N HIS A 260 2.10 24.04 -4.84
CA HIS A 260 2.47 23.95 -6.25
C HIS A 260 1.95 22.70 -7.00
N ARG A 261 1.01 21.95 -6.41
CA ARG A 261 0.33 20.82 -7.04
C ARG A 261 -1.17 21.03 -6.99
N ALA A 262 -1.83 20.85 -8.13
CA ALA A 262 -3.29 20.90 -8.18
C ALA A 262 -3.91 19.62 -7.62
N GLY A 263 -5.20 19.69 -7.31
CA GLY A 263 -5.97 18.54 -6.82
C GLY A 263 -5.74 18.23 -5.34
N TRP A 264 -6.33 17.13 -4.92
CA TRP A 264 -6.23 16.59 -3.57
C TRP A 264 -5.50 15.27 -3.61
N TRP A 265 -4.62 15.04 -2.65
CA TRP A 265 -3.76 13.87 -2.61
C TRP A 265 -4.01 13.16 -1.29
N ASP A 266 -4.38 11.89 -1.35
CA ASP A 266 -4.38 11.03 -0.18
C ASP A 266 -2.93 10.66 0.09
N LEU A 267 -2.34 11.28 1.12
CA LEU A 267 -0.94 11.09 1.43
C LEU A 267 -0.72 9.99 2.50
N SER A 268 -1.75 9.17 2.75
CA SER A 268 -1.64 7.98 3.59
C SER A 268 -0.86 6.86 2.89
N THR A 269 -0.89 6.80 1.55
CA THR A 269 -0.23 5.73 0.78
C THR A 269 -0.07 6.11 -0.69
N HIS A 270 0.79 5.39 -1.41
CA HIS A 270 0.99 5.68 -2.84
C HIS A 270 -0.17 5.17 -3.70
N PHE A 271 -0.70 3.99 -3.36
CA PHE A 271 -1.70 3.28 -4.16
C PHE A 271 -2.80 2.68 -3.29
N PRO A 272 -3.82 3.48 -2.92
CA PRO A 272 -4.98 2.94 -2.22
C PRO A 272 -5.83 2.10 -3.17
N TRP A 273 -6.59 1.15 -2.62
CA TRP A 273 -7.61 0.43 -3.40
C TRP A 273 -8.96 0.35 -2.70
N ILE A 274 -10.01 0.16 -3.50
CA ILE A 274 -11.38 -0.10 -3.06
C ILE A 274 -11.63 -1.61 -3.04
N GLY A 275 -12.14 -2.11 -1.92
CA GLY A 275 -12.46 -3.52 -1.73
C GLY A 275 -13.75 -3.94 -2.44
N VAL A 276 -13.90 -5.23 -2.72
CA VAL A 276 -15.10 -5.77 -3.40
C VAL A 276 -16.41 -5.49 -2.65
N ARG A 277 -16.35 -5.26 -1.32
CA ARG A 277 -17.51 -4.97 -0.46
C ARG A 277 -17.82 -3.48 -0.34
N THR A 278 -16.98 -2.63 -0.95
CA THR A 278 -17.05 -1.17 -0.86
C THR A 278 -16.94 -0.51 -2.24
N ALA A 279 -17.04 -1.29 -3.32
CA ALA A 279 -16.95 -0.83 -4.71
C ALA A 279 -18.29 -0.41 -5.33
N ASP A 280 -19.27 -0.01 -4.51
CA ASP A 280 -20.53 0.55 -5.00
C ASP A 280 -20.26 1.90 -5.69
N PRO A 281 -20.56 2.07 -6.99
CA PRO A 281 -20.33 3.31 -7.72
C PRO A 281 -20.98 4.55 -7.10
N GLU A 282 -22.11 4.38 -6.41
CA GLU A 282 -22.83 5.47 -5.72
C GLU A 282 -22.45 5.59 -4.23
N GLY A 283 -21.56 4.72 -3.75
CA GLY A 283 -21.15 4.62 -2.36
C GLY A 283 -20.07 5.63 -1.95
N GLY A 284 -19.91 5.80 -0.63
CA GLY A 284 -18.96 6.77 -0.06
C GLY A 284 -17.50 6.50 -0.41
N HIS A 285 -17.07 5.24 -0.56
CA HIS A 285 -15.70 4.93 -0.98
C HIS A 285 -15.43 5.46 -2.38
N VAL A 286 -16.26 5.13 -3.37
CA VAL A 286 -16.10 5.63 -4.75
C VAL A 286 -16.18 7.16 -4.77
N GLU A 287 -17.09 7.76 -4.00
CA GLU A 287 -17.16 9.23 -3.85
C GLU A 287 -15.86 9.82 -3.29
N PHE A 288 -15.24 9.21 -2.29
CA PHE A 288 -13.94 9.67 -1.77
C PHE A 288 -12.86 9.56 -2.85
N PHE A 289 -12.72 8.37 -3.45
CA PHE A 289 -11.63 8.07 -4.39
C PHE A 289 -11.73 8.81 -5.73
N ARG A 290 -12.93 9.26 -6.17
CA ARG A 290 -13.07 9.96 -7.46
C ARG A 290 -12.37 11.33 -7.50
N GLY A 291 -12.08 11.93 -6.34
CA GLY A 291 -11.51 13.28 -6.28
C GLY A 291 -10.07 13.35 -5.76
N ILE A 292 -9.45 12.22 -5.44
CA ILE A 292 -8.02 12.17 -5.14
C ILE A 292 -7.19 11.95 -6.40
N GLU A 293 -5.96 12.42 -6.38
CA GLU A 293 -5.00 12.32 -7.47
C GLU A 293 -4.19 11.01 -7.43
N ASN A 294 -4.34 10.18 -6.40
CA ASN A 294 -3.65 8.91 -6.35
C ASN A 294 -4.07 8.02 -7.53
N PRO A 295 -3.18 7.19 -8.10
CA PRO A 295 -3.66 6.02 -8.81
C PRO A 295 -4.46 5.15 -7.83
N VAL A 296 -5.61 4.64 -8.26
CA VAL A 296 -6.51 3.85 -7.42
C VAL A 296 -6.68 2.44 -8.00
N GLY A 297 -6.73 1.45 -7.12
CA GLY A 297 -7.16 0.09 -7.48
C GLY A 297 -8.64 -0.12 -7.15
N VAL A 298 -9.32 -0.98 -7.90
CA VAL A 298 -10.66 -1.48 -7.57
C VAL A 298 -10.65 -3.00 -7.66
N LYS A 299 -11.08 -3.68 -6.59
CA LYS A 299 -11.21 -5.14 -6.61
C LYS A 299 -12.46 -5.56 -7.36
N VAL A 300 -12.27 -6.22 -8.50
CA VAL A 300 -13.33 -6.82 -9.31
C VAL A 300 -13.51 -8.28 -8.87
N GLY A 301 -14.73 -8.64 -8.45
CA GLY A 301 -15.06 -9.98 -7.98
C GLY A 301 -15.88 -10.77 -9.00
N PRO A 302 -16.17 -12.07 -8.73
CA PRO A 302 -17.00 -12.90 -9.60
C PRO A 302 -18.43 -12.38 -9.80
N SER A 303 -18.91 -11.51 -8.91
CA SER A 303 -20.24 -10.90 -8.95
C SER A 303 -20.25 -9.51 -9.60
N THR A 304 -19.12 -9.00 -10.08
CA THR A 304 -19.07 -7.70 -10.75
C THR A 304 -19.51 -7.88 -12.20
N ASP A 305 -20.64 -7.29 -12.57
CA ASP A 305 -21.09 -7.26 -13.95
C ASP A 305 -20.31 -6.22 -14.78
N ALA A 306 -20.38 -6.35 -16.11
CA ALA A 306 -19.60 -5.51 -17.02
C ALA A 306 -20.09 -4.05 -17.06
N ASP A 307 -21.39 -3.82 -16.91
CA ASP A 307 -21.96 -2.47 -16.95
C ASP A 307 -21.60 -1.68 -15.69
N ALA A 308 -21.54 -2.33 -14.53
CA ALA A 308 -21.06 -1.75 -13.28
C ALA A 308 -19.54 -1.48 -13.28
N LEU A 309 -18.78 -2.15 -14.15
CA LEU A 309 -17.33 -1.95 -14.29
C LEU A 309 -16.99 -0.76 -15.21
N LEU A 310 -17.84 -0.48 -16.20
CA LEU A 310 -17.62 0.55 -17.23
C LEU A 310 -18.03 1.96 -16.76
#